data_AF-A0A8J2UFJ6-F1
#
_entry.id   AF-A0A8J2UFJ6-F1
#
_cell.length_a   1.000
_cell.length_b   1.000
_cell.length_c   1.000
_cell.angle_alpha   90.00
_cell.angle_beta   90.00
_cell.angle_gamma   90.00
#
_symmetry.space_group_name_H-M   'P 1'
#
loop_
_entity.id
_entity.type
_entity.pdbx_description
1 polymer ?
#
loop_
_entity_poly.entity_id
_entity_poly.type
_entity_poly.pdbx_seq_one_letter_code
_entity_poly.pdbx_strand_id
1 'polypeptide(L)'
;MPKELYFDISSEDSGGSLYRIIDDRGEAAFLYNHSTIDPGTDEVTVFDTWYVSFEAFWKMLTRDPEWYYRHPLFVHPEQREFVREQLKGVDWTVHPDKKWRESHQRQWKKVLSDPEEYYRS
;
A
#
# COMPACT_ATOMS: atom_id res chain seq x y z
N MET A 1 -15.80 -10.78 12.05
CA MET A 1 -16.00 -9.71 11.06
C MET A 1 -15.17 -10.04 9.82
N PRO A 2 -15.76 -10.07 8.62
CA PRO A 2 -15.01 -10.29 7.39
C PRO A 2 -13.98 -9.16 7.21
N LYS A 3 -12.75 -9.53 6.85
CA LYS A 3 -11.68 -8.61 6.46
C LYS A 3 -11.51 -8.71 4.94
N GLU A 4 -11.56 -7.58 4.27
CA GLU A 4 -11.35 -7.49 2.83
C GLU A 4 -10.04 -6.74 2.57
N LEU A 5 -9.13 -7.32 1.81
CA LEU A 5 -7.87 -6.67 1.48
C LEU A 5 -8.13 -5.45 0.60
N TYR A 6 -7.57 -4.32 0.98
CA TYR A 6 -7.73 -3.04 0.29
C TYR A 6 -6.46 -2.54 -0.38
N PHE A 7 -5.32 -2.83 0.23
CA PHE A 7 -4.03 -2.35 -0.22
C PHE A 7 -2.95 -3.21 0.40
N ASP A 8 -1.90 -3.50 -0.36
CA ASP A 8 -0.75 -4.24 0.14
C ASP A 8 0.54 -3.70 -0.47
N ILE A 9 1.51 -3.43 0.40
CA ILE A 9 2.78 -2.83 0.01
C ILE A 9 3.92 -3.39 0.85
N SER A 10 5.09 -3.51 0.26
CA SER A 10 6.28 -4.04 0.93
C SER A 10 7.56 -3.32 0.52
N SER A 11 8.59 -3.51 1.30
CA SER A 11 9.98 -3.09 1.09
C SER A 11 10.87 -4.12 1.79
N GLU A 12 12.18 -3.97 1.70
CA GLU A 12 13.12 -4.87 2.35
C GLU A 12 12.94 -4.89 3.88
N ASP A 13 12.72 -3.72 4.48
CA ASP A 13 12.71 -3.56 5.94
C ASP A 13 11.32 -3.29 6.53
N SER A 14 10.27 -3.25 5.70
CA SER A 14 8.91 -3.00 6.17
C SER A 14 7.86 -3.50 5.19
N GLY A 15 6.66 -3.79 5.68
CA GLY A 15 5.51 -4.09 4.84
C GLY A 15 4.22 -3.83 5.56
N GLY A 16 3.11 -3.82 4.82
CA GLY A 16 1.82 -3.79 5.46
C GLY A 16 0.65 -3.92 4.52
N SER A 17 -0.40 -4.51 5.05
CA SER A 17 -1.66 -4.77 4.37
C SER A 17 -2.78 -3.99 5.06
N LEU A 18 -3.54 -3.24 4.26
CA LEU A 18 -4.73 -2.53 4.70
C LEU A 18 -5.95 -3.40 4.44
N TYR A 19 -6.80 -3.56 5.45
CA TYR A 19 -8.06 -4.28 5.35
C TYR A 19 -9.24 -3.36 5.61
N ARG A 20 -10.28 -3.44 4.78
CA ARG A 20 -11.62 -2.94 5.13
C ARG A 20 -12.30 -3.96 6.04
N ILE A 21 -12.85 -3.48 7.14
CA ILE A 21 -13.63 -4.25 8.10
C ILE A 21 -14.98 -3.58 8.20
N ILE A 22 -16.03 -4.35 7.96
CA ILE A 22 -17.42 -3.89 8.12
C ILE A 22 -17.93 -4.45 9.44
N ASP A 23 -18.43 -3.59 10.31
CA ASP A 23 -19.01 -3.99 11.60
C ASP A 23 -20.46 -4.48 11.46
N ASP A 24 -21.04 -4.94 12.57
CA ASP A 24 -22.42 -5.46 12.58
C ASP A 24 -23.49 -4.39 12.29
N ARG A 25 -23.10 -3.11 12.25
CA ARG A 25 -23.97 -1.97 11.91
C ARG A 25 -23.81 -1.53 10.45
N GLY A 26 -22.90 -2.16 9.71
CA GLY A 26 -22.59 -1.82 8.31
C GLY A 26 -21.58 -0.68 8.17
N GLU A 27 -20.99 -0.20 9.26
CA GLU A 27 -19.99 0.86 9.23
C GLU A 27 -18.62 0.28 8.85
N ALA A 28 -17.94 0.94 7.91
CA ALA A 28 -16.62 0.52 7.45
C ALA A 28 -15.51 1.19 8.26
N ALA A 29 -14.55 0.39 8.71
CA ALA A 29 -13.29 0.83 9.30
C ALA A 29 -12.11 0.19 8.55
N PHE A 30 -10.94 0.83 8.61
CA PHE A 30 -9.74 0.35 7.93
C PHE A 30 -8.67 -0.03 8.95
N LEU A 31 -8.20 -1.27 8.91
CA LEU A 31 -7.13 -1.78 9.75
C LEU A 31 -5.87 -1.94 8.90
N TYR A 32 -4.81 -1.20 9.22
CA TYR A 32 -3.49 -1.38 8.64
C TYR A 32 -2.65 -2.26 9.56
N ASN A 33 -2.39 -3.49 9.12
CA ASN A 33 -1.45 -4.39 9.77
C ASN A 33 -0.09 -4.20 9.07
N HIS A 34 0.91 -3.72 9.80
CA HIS A 34 2.21 -3.37 9.23
C HIS A 34 3.35 -3.75 10.14
N SER A 35 4.55 -3.85 9.57
CA SER A 35 5.74 -4.24 10.30
C SER A 35 6.95 -3.40 9.92
N THR A 36 7.89 -3.34 10.86
CA THR A 36 9.23 -2.79 10.65
C THR A 36 10.26 -3.78 11.15
N ILE A 37 11.39 -3.88 10.44
CA ILE A 37 12.53 -4.70 10.82
C ILE A 37 13.62 -3.79 11.39
N ASP A 38 14.17 -4.15 12.55
CA ASP A 38 15.39 -3.53 13.07
C ASP A 38 16.61 -4.23 12.46
N PRO A 39 17.40 -3.55 11.59
CA PRO A 39 18.53 -4.18 10.92
C PRO A 39 19.70 -4.50 11.86
N GLY A 40 19.74 -3.92 13.06
CA GLY A 40 20.76 -4.17 14.07
C GLY A 40 20.49 -5.41 14.92
N THR A 41 19.23 -5.77 15.13
CA THR A 41 18.81 -6.89 15.98
C THR A 41 18.10 -8.01 15.23
N ASP A 42 17.76 -7.82 13.95
CA ASP A 42 16.93 -8.72 13.13
C ASP A 42 15.53 -8.96 13.74
N GLU A 43 15.06 -8.02 14.57
CA GLU A 43 13.75 -8.11 15.21
C GLU A 43 12.67 -7.49 14.34
N VAL A 44 11.58 -8.23 14.15
CA VAL A 44 10.37 -7.76 13.46
C VAL A 44 9.37 -7.25 14.49
N THR A 45 8.99 -5.98 14.39
CA THR A 45 7.88 -5.42 15.17
C THR A 45 6.65 -5.30 14.29
N VAL A 46 5.49 -5.75 14.79
CA VAL A 46 4.20 -5.72 14.07
C VAL A 46 3.24 -4.79 14.79
N PHE A 47 2.49 -4.02 14.02
CA PHE A 47 1.57 -3.00 14.49
C PHE A 47 0.20 -3.14 13.81
N ASP A 48 -0.84 -2.84 14.57
CA ASP A 48 -2.21 -2.71 14.09
C ASP A 48 -2.65 -1.25 14.27
N THR A 49 -2.89 -0.55 13.16
CA THR A 49 -3.28 0.86 13.16
C THR A 49 -4.64 1.05 12.48
N TRP A 50 -5.57 1.70 13.18
CA TRP A 50 -6.92 1.95 12.67
C TRP A 50 -7.04 3.30 11.99
N TYR A 51 -7.75 3.30 10.86
CA TYR A 51 -8.10 4.49 10.10
C TYR A 51 -9.61 4.52 9.84
N VAL A 52 -10.15 5.74 9.86
CA VAL A 52 -11.58 5.99 9.58
C VAL A 52 -11.91 5.91 8.08
N SER A 53 -10.91 5.98 7.20
CA SER A 53 -11.09 5.90 5.75
C SER A 53 -9.79 5.51 5.04
N PHE A 54 -9.90 5.06 3.78
CA PHE A 54 -8.74 4.84 2.91
C PHE A 54 -7.90 6.12 2.72
N GLU A 55 -8.54 7.28 2.57
CA GLU A 55 -7.84 8.56 2.43
C GLU A 55 -7.02 8.93 3.67
N ALA A 56 -7.54 8.63 4.87
CA ALA A 56 -6.82 8.88 6.12
C ALA A 56 -5.58 7.99 6.23
N PHE A 57 -5.70 6.71 5.85
CA PHE A 57 -4.57 5.81 5.69
C PHE A 57 -3.57 6.35 4.68
N TRP A 58 -4.04 6.76 3.50
CA TRP A 58 -3.19 7.22 2.40
C TRP A 58 -2.37 8.46 2.81
N LYS A 59 -3.01 9.44 3.45
CA LYS A 59 -2.34 10.62 4.00
C LYS A 59 -1.25 10.28 5.02
N MET A 60 -1.37 9.17 5.73
CA MET A 60 -0.33 8.70 6.65
C MET A 60 0.81 8.06 5.85
N LEU A 61 0.48 7.12 4.95
CA LEU A 61 1.44 6.41 4.11
C LEU A 61 2.34 7.37 3.33
N THR A 62 1.75 8.41 2.72
CA THR A 62 2.48 9.36 1.87
C THR A 62 3.20 10.48 2.63
N ARG A 63 3.24 10.42 3.97
CA ARG A 63 4.18 11.25 4.75
C ARG A 63 5.63 10.85 4.50
N ASP A 64 5.85 9.58 4.20
CA ASP A 64 7.11 9.10 3.67
C ASP A 64 7.23 9.61 2.21
N PRO A 65 8.19 10.50 1.91
CA PRO A 65 8.34 11.06 0.57
C PRO A 65 8.74 9.99 -0.46
N GLU A 66 9.19 8.81 -0.05
CA GLU A 66 9.62 7.72 -0.93
C GLU A 66 8.60 6.57 -0.98
N TRP A 67 7.38 6.77 -0.46
CA TRP A 67 6.33 5.73 -0.40
C TRP A 67 6.09 5.01 -1.74
N TYR A 68 6.19 5.73 -2.87
CA TYR A 68 5.94 5.21 -4.22
C TYR A 68 7.08 4.33 -4.76
N TYR A 69 8.20 4.25 -4.04
CA TYR A 69 9.26 3.30 -4.30
C TYR A 69 9.15 2.01 -3.48
N ARG A 70 8.20 1.92 -2.55
CA ARG A 70 7.85 0.64 -1.98
C ARG A 70 7.18 -0.23 -3.05
N HIS A 71 7.34 -1.54 -2.94
CA HIS A 71 6.82 -2.52 -3.87
C HIS A 71 5.30 -2.69 -3.69
N PRO A 72 4.46 -2.23 -4.63
CA PRO A 72 3.03 -2.45 -4.55
C PRO A 72 2.73 -3.91 -4.88
N LEU A 73 1.96 -4.56 -4.01
CA LEU A 73 1.51 -5.94 -4.21
C LEU A 73 0.06 -5.96 -4.64
N PHE A 74 -0.79 -5.16 -3.99
CA PHE A 74 -2.21 -5.10 -4.28
C PHE A 74 -2.80 -3.70 -4.08
N VAL A 75 -3.74 -3.34 -4.94
CA VAL A 75 -4.62 -2.18 -4.77
C VAL A 75 -6.03 -2.60 -5.15
N HIS A 76 -6.96 -2.45 -4.22
CA HIS A 76 -8.36 -2.77 -4.43
C HIS A 76 -8.92 -1.96 -5.60
N PRO A 77 -9.73 -2.58 -6.49
CA PRO A 77 -10.29 -1.94 -7.68
C PRO A 77 -10.93 -0.57 -7.41
N GLU A 78 -11.71 -0.47 -6.33
CA GLU A 78 -12.35 0.79 -5.89
C GLU A 78 -11.35 1.94 -5.69
N GLN A 79 -10.10 1.64 -5.34
CA GLN A 79 -9.07 2.64 -4.99
C GLN A 79 -8.07 2.89 -6.12
N ARG A 80 -8.10 2.12 -7.21
CA ARG A 80 -7.07 2.20 -8.27
C ARG A 80 -7.04 3.56 -8.96
N GLU A 81 -8.21 4.12 -9.27
CA GLU A 81 -8.27 5.43 -9.93
C GLU A 81 -7.75 6.53 -9.01
N PHE A 82 -8.13 6.50 -7.73
CA PHE A 82 -7.58 7.39 -6.73
C PHE A 82 -6.04 7.30 -6.71
N VAL A 83 -5.47 6.10 -6.59
CA VAL A 83 -4.01 5.91 -6.55
C VAL A 83 -3.32 6.36 -7.84
N ARG A 84 -3.92 6.13 -9.02
CA ARG A 84 -3.39 6.64 -10.31
C ARG A 84 -3.25 8.15 -10.30
N GLU A 85 -4.27 8.86 -9.81
CA GLU A 85 -4.21 10.33 -9.71
C GLU A 85 -3.10 10.78 -8.76
N GLN A 86 -2.93 10.10 -7.62
CA GLN A 86 -1.85 10.43 -6.66
C GLN A 86 -0.46 10.25 -7.29
N LEU A 87 -0.25 9.18 -8.07
CA LEU A 87 1.02 8.90 -8.75
C LEU A 87 1.38 9.89 -9.87
N LYS A 88 0.43 10.69 -10.38
CA LYS A 88 0.77 11.78 -11.33
C LYS A 88 1.54 12.91 -10.67
N GLY A 89 1.40 13.07 -9.35
CA GLY A 89 2.03 14.14 -8.58
C GLY A 89 3.39 13.79 -7.98
N VAL A 90 3.86 12.54 -8.09
CA VAL A 90 5.13 12.12 -7.48
C VAL A 90 6.33 12.44 -8.37
N ASP A 91 7.44 12.82 -7.76
CA ASP A 91 8.70 13.05 -8.46
C ASP A 91 9.48 11.74 -8.61
N TRP A 92 9.32 11.08 -9.75
CA TRP A 92 10.08 9.86 -10.02
C TRP A 92 11.59 10.07 -10.10
N THR A 93 12.10 11.30 -10.22
CA THR A 93 13.52 11.57 -10.46
C THR A 93 14.41 11.53 -9.22
N VAL A 94 13.82 11.38 -8.03
CA VAL A 94 14.51 11.33 -6.73
C VAL A 94 15.58 10.25 -6.67
N HIS A 95 15.33 9.05 -7.24
CA HIS A 95 16.34 8.00 -7.30
C HIS A 95 17.26 8.15 -8.53
N PRO A 96 18.59 8.04 -8.39
CA PRO A 96 19.54 8.29 -9.48
C PRO A 96 19.50 7.23 -10.59
N ASP A 97 19.18 5.97 -10.26
CA ASP A 97 19.13 4.87 -11.24
C ASP A 97 17.83 4.88 -12.07
N LYS A 98 17.97 5.13 -13.38
CA LYS A 98 16.87 5.09 -14.35
C LYS A 98 16.15 3.75 -14.42
N LYS A 99 16.88 2.62 -14.45
CA LYS A 99 16.26 1.29 -14.57
C LYS A 99 15.41 0.98 -13.35
N TRP A 100 15.89 1.39 -12.18
CA TRP A 100 15.20 1.22 -10.92
C TRP A 100 13.89 2.02 -10.88
N ARG A 101 13.92 3.30 -11.31
CA ARG A 101 12.71 4.13 -11.46
C ARG A 101 11.68 3.49 -12.40
N GLU A 102 12.12 3.05 -13.58
CA GLU A 102 11.24 2.41 -14.55
C GLU A 102 10.65 1.10 -14.02
N SER A 103 11.40 0.36 -13.20
CA SER A 103 10.91 -0.86 -12.56
C SER A 103 9.72 -0.59 -11.66
N HIS A 104 9.83 0.40 -10.75
CA HIS A 104 8.76 0.74 -9.81
C HIS A 104 7.53 1.32 -10.53
N GLN A 105 7.73 2.17 -11.55
CA GLN A 105 6.63 2.65 -12.39
C GLN A 105 5.87 1.49 -13.06
N ARG A 106 6.59 0.49 -13.58
CA ARG A 106 5.96 -0.71 -14.18
C ARG A 106 5.20 -1.54 -13.16
N GLN A 107 5.72 -1.69 -11.94
CA GLN A 107 5.04 -2.42 -10.87
C GLN A 107 3.72 -1.74 -10.49
N TRP A 108 3.74 -0.42 -10.25
CA TRP A 108 2.52 0.34 -10.02
C TRP A 108 1.54 0.24 -11.18
N LYS A 109 2.01 0.41 -12.42
CA LYS A 109 1.17 0.27 -13.60
C LYS A 109 0.50 -1.11 -13.64
N LYS A 110 1.25 -2.18 -13.38
CA LYS A 110 0.73 -3.56 -13.36
C LYS A 110 -0.37 -3.73 -12.33
N VAL A 111 -0.10 -3.37 -11.06
CA VAL A 111 -1.07 -3.53 -9.96
C VAL A 111 -2.34 -2.72 -10.20
N LEU A 112 -2.20 -1.52 -10.77
CA LEU A 112 -3.34 -0.64 -11.06
C LEU A 112 -4.12 -1.01 -12.32
N SER A 113 -3.60 -1.92 -13.16
CA SER A 113 -4.28 -2.40 -14.38
C SER A 113 -4.70 -3.88 -14.32
N ASP A 114 -4.41 -4.58 -13.22
CA ASP A 114 -4.67 -6.01 -13.07
C ASP A 114 -6.19 -6.29 -13.12
N PRO A 115 -6.69 -7.23 -13.96
CA PRO A 115 -8.11 -7.54 -14.06
C PRO A 115 -8.73 -8.24 -12.83
N GLU A 116 -8.02 -8.32 -11.69
CA GLU A 116 -8.42 -8.95 -10.42
C GLU A 116 -8.28 -10.48 -10.38
N GLU A 117 -7.80 -11.12 -11.45
CA GLU A 117 -7.72 -12.58 -11.53
C GLU A 117 -6.74 -13.17 -10.51
N TYR A 118 -5.67 -12.45 -10.18
CA TYR A 118 -4.61 -12.97 -9.30
C TYR A 118 -5.01 -13.13 -7.82
N TYR A 119 -6.02 -12.39 -7.36
CA TYR A 119 -6.41 -12.36 -5.93
C TYR A 119 -7.78 -12.99 -5.63
N ARG A 120 -8.41 -13.62 -6.64
CA ARG A 120 -9.67 -14.36 -6.49
C ARG A 120 -9.48 -15.89 -6.32
N SER A 121 -8.23 -16.37 -6.35
CA SER A 121 -7.87 -17.79 -6.18
C SER A 121 -7.64 -18.18 -4.72
#